data_AF-A0AAU5M099-F1
#
_entry.id   AF-A0AAU5M099-F1
#
_cell.length_a   1.000
_cell.length_b   1.000
_cell.length_c   1.000
_cell.angle_alpha   90.00
_cell.angle_beta   90.00
_cell.angle_gamma   90.00
#
_symmetry.space_group_name_H-M   'P 1'
#
loop_
_entity.id
_entity.type
_entity.pdbx_description
1 polymer ?
#
loop_
_entity_poly.entity_id
_entity_poly.type
_entity_poly.pdbx_seq_one_letter_code
_entity_poly.pdbx_strand_id
1 'polypeptide(L)'
;MDRPESHVFRDLLIEHEVADIAVEDQSTNCGENAESTRRLIDRPQSLLLIQDPTMQRRTHACFERSFADLPGTTLISHAPLVPWIGPDRVSAGPDEPEIRSRARFRSLVLGEIHRLSPDVYGPRGRNFIDQVDIPAEVLAAYNRLVAAYPESLRHP
;
A
#
# COMPACT_ATOMS: atom_id res chain seq x y z
N MET A 1 -25.71 4.34 1.00
CA MET A 1 -24.37 4.05 0.45
C MET A 1 -23.39 4.79 1.33
N ASP A 2 -22.40 4.10 1.87
CA ASP A 2 -21.33 4.74 2.62
C ASP A 2 -20.54 5.70 1.72
N ARG A 3 -20.07 6.79 2.31
CA ARG A 3 -19.27 7.82 1.65
C ARG A 3 -17.92 7.23 1.20
N PRO A 4 -17.42 7.51 -0.01
CA PRO A 4 -16.10 7.05 -0.45
C PRO A 4 -14.97 7.58 0.44
N GLU A 5 -13.93 6.76 0.66
CA GLU A 5 -12.76 7.09 1.48
C GLU A 5 -12.05 8.38 0.99
N SER A 6 -11.96 8.56 -0.33
CA SER A 6 -11.34 9.75 -0.93
C SER A 6 -12.04 11.05 -0.55
N HIS A 7 -13.35 11.01 -0.33
CA HIS A 7 -14.10 12.17 0.15
C HIS A 7 -13.84 12.46 1.63
N VAL A 8 -13.55 11.45 2.45
CA VAL A 8 -13.15 11.66 3.86
C VAL A 8 -11.78 12.33 3.91
N PHE A 9 -10.82 11.84 3.11
CA PHE A 9 -9.50 12.48 3.00
C PHE A 9 -9.57 13.91 2.46
N ARG A 10 -10.41 14.18 1.46
CA ARG A 10 -10.59 15.54 0.95
C ARG A 10 -11.01 16.50 2.06
N ASP A 11 -11.99 16.13 2.88
CA ASP A 11 -12.48 17.00 3.94
C ASP A 11 -11.39 17.27 4.99
N LEU A 12 -10.64 16.24 5.40
CA LEU A 12 -9.50 16.40 6.30
C LEU A 12 -8.42 17.34 5.71
N LEU A 13 -8.13 17.20 4.42
CA LEU A 13 -7.18 18.08 3.74
C LEU A 13 -7.67 19.53 3.70
N ILE A 14 -8.97 19.76 3.48
CA ILE A 14 -9.59 21.09 3.54
C ILE A 14 -9.50 21.68 4.96
N GLU A 15 -9.78 20.87 5.99
CA GLU A 15 -9.65 21.28 7.40
C GLU A 15 -8.21 21.70 7.76
N HIS A 16 -7.22 21.11 7.09
CA HIS A 16 -5.81 21.45 7.19
C HIS A 16 -5.34 22.48 6.14
N GLU A 17 -6.28 23.23 5.54
CA GLU A 17 -6.01 24.34 4.60
C GLU A 17 -5.23 23.93 3.34
N VAL A 18 -5.29 22.65 2.96
CA VAL A 18 -4.70 22.17 1.71
C VAL A 18 -5.58 22.62 0.54
N ALA A 19 -4.98 23.35 -0.40
CA ALA A 19 -5.61 23.78 -1.64
C ALA A 19 -5.36 22.80 -2.80
N ASP A 20 -6.02 23.04 -3.94
CA ASP A 20 -5.81 22.31 -5.21
C ASP A 20 -6.00 20.78 -5.10
N ILE A 21 -7.05 20.35 -4.39
CA ILE A 21 -7.35 18.94 -4.19
C ILE A 21 -8.12 18.38 -5.39
N ALA A 22 -7.48 17.47 -6.13
CA ALA A 22 -8.18 16.57 -7.04
C ALA A 22 -8.65 15.31 -6.30
N VAL A 23 -9.90 14.90 -6.55
CA VAL A 23 -10.46 13.67 -5.96
C VAL A 23 -10.75 12.66 -7.05
N GLU A 24 -10.21 11.46 -6.84
CA GLU A 24 -10.59 10.25 -7.56
C GLU A 24 -11.48 9.42 -6.63
N ASP A 25 -12.72 9.14 -7.04
CA ASP A 25 -13.76 8.49 -6.21
C ASP A 25 -14.42 7.27 -6.88
N GLN A 26 -13.88 6.81 -8.02
CA GLN A 26 -14.41 5.71 -8.80
C GLN A 26 -13.66 4.39 -8.54
N SER A 27 -12.43 4.43 -8.01
CA SER A 27 -11.69 3.21 -7.69
C SER A 27 -12.35 2.42 -6.56
N THR A 28 -12.55 1.13 -6.80
CA THR A 28 -13.16 0.18 -5.86
C THR A 28 -12.14 -0.70 -5.14
N ASN A 29 -10.88 -0.69 -5.59
CA ASN A 29 -9.79 -1.44 -4.98
C ASN A 29 -8.42 -0.78 -5.22
N CYS A 30 -7.41 -1.20 -4.46
CA CYS A 30 -6.06 -0.63 -4.49
C CYS A 30 -5.34 -0.76 -5.86
N GLY A 31 -5.73 -1.71 -6.70
CA GLY A 31 -5.19 -1.82 -8.07
C GLY A 31 -5.72 -0.71 -8.97
N GLU A 32 -7.01 -0.38 -8.84
CA GLU A 32 -7.67 0.69 -9.59
C GLU A 32 -7.14 2.08 -9.20
N ASN A 33 -6.74 2.29 -7.94
CA ASN A 33 -6.23 3.59 -7.48
C ASN A 33 -5.11 4.14 -8.37
N ALA A 34 -4.15 3.30 -8.77
CA ALA A 34 -3.03 3.71 -9.61
C ALA A 34 -3.46 4.04 -11.04
N GLU A 35 -4.31 3.20 -11.63
CA GLU A 35 -4.81 3.39 -12.99
C GLU A 35 -5.74 4.61 -13.09
N SER A 36 -6.64 4.78 -12.13
CA SER A 36 -7.55 5.93 -12.08
C SER A 36 -6.78 7.23 -11.83
N THR A 37 -5.78 7.22 -10.92
CA THR A 37 -4.92 8.40 -10.71
C THR A 37 -4.12 8.75 -11.96
N ARG A 38 -3.61 7.75 -12.71
CA ARG A 38 -2.91 7.98 -13.97
C ARG A 38 -3.76 8.76 -14.99
N ARG A 39 -5.08 8.55 -15.02
CA ARG A 39 -6.01 9.28 -15.92
C ARG A 39 -6.16 10.76 -15.56
N LEU A 40 -5.85 11.15 -14.32
CA LEU A 40 -5.88 12.54 -13.87
C LEU A 40 -4.56 13.29 -14.16
N ILE A 41 -3.50 12.57 -14.50
CA ILE A 41 -2.15 13.13 -14.68
C ILE A 41 -1.72 12.94 -16.13
N ASP A 42 -1.74 14.01 -16.91
CA ASP A 42 -1.46 13.99 -18.35
C ASP A 42 -0.02 14.37 -18.71
N ARG A 43 0.72 14.96 -17.77
CA ARG A 43 2.10 15.42 -17.96
C ARG A 43 3.05 14.83 -16.92
N PRO A 44 4.31 14.53 -17.32
CA PRO A 44 5.32 14.06 -16.38
C PRO A 44 5.54 15.03 -15.22
N GLN A 45 5.59 14.50 -14.00
CA GLN A 45 5.84 15.28 -12.78
C GLN A 45 6.39 14.38 -11.66
N SER A 46 6.71 14.96 -10.51
CA SER A 46 7.10 14.18 -9.32
C SER A 46 5.87 13.91 -8.46
N LEU A 47 5.63 12.64 -8.13
CA LEU A 47 4.50 12.19 -7.33
C LEU A 47 5.00 11.57 -6.03
N LEU A 48 4.57 12.12 -4.90
CA LEU A 48 4.78 11.54 -3.59
C LEU A 48 3.62 10.58 -3.28
N LEU A 49 3.92 9.29 -3.20
CA LEU A 49 2.94 8.24 -2.91
C LEU A 49 2.91 7.98 -1.41
N ILE A 50 1.80 8.32 -0.76
CA ILE A 50 1.58 8.11 0.67
C ILE A 50 0.49 7.06 0.86
N GLN A 51 0.80 5.99 1.61
CA GLN A 51 -0.12 4.88 1.86
C GLN A 51 0.12 4.25 3.24
N ASP A 52 -0.84 3.44 3.74
CA ASP A 52 -0.63 2.53 4.87
C ASP A 52 0.73 1.81 4.72
N PRO A 53 1.60 1.83 5.76
CA PRO A 53 2.96 1.28 5.68
C PRO A 53 3.02 -0.18 5.20
N THR A 54 1.99 -0.98 5.51
CA THR A 54 1.94 -2.39 5.08
C THR A 54 1.69 -2.54 3.59
N MET A 55 0.96 -1.61 2.97
CA MET A 55 0.58 -1.65 1.55
C MET A 55 1.50 -0.82 0.65
N GLN A 56 2.36 0.03 1.23
CA GLN A 56 3.19 1.01 0.52
C GLN A 56 3.97 0.41 -0.66
N ARG A 57 4.66 -0.74 -0.48
CA ARG A 57 5.47 -1.34 -1.55
C ARG A 57 4.62 -1.81 -2.72
N ARG A 58 3.46 -2.43 -2.44
CA ARG A 58 2.55 -2.89 -3.49
C ARG A 58 1.90 -1.72 -4.21
N THR A 59 1.47 -0.68 -3.49
CA THR A 59 0.96 0.55 -4.10
C THR A 59 2.00 1.19 -5.03
N HIS A 60 3.25 1.30 -4.58
CA HIS A 60 4.31 1.83 -5.44
C HIS A 60 4.48 1.01 -6.73
N ALA A 61 4.50 -0.32 -6.65
CA ALA A 61 4.61 -1.19 -7.81
C ALA A 61 3.39 -1.09 -8.77
N CYS A 62 2.18 -0.84 -8.24
CA CYS A 62 1.02 -0.53 -9.08
C CYS A 62 1.23 0.78 -9.85
N PHE A 63 1.74 1.83 -9.19
CA PHE A 63 1.99 3.12 -9.82
C PHE A 63 3.12 3.04 -10.86
N GLU A 64 4.21 2.32 -10.59
CA GLU A 64 5.29 2.09 -11.57
C GLU A 64 4.72 1.52 -12.87
N ARG A 65 3.84 0.52 -12.76
CA ARG A 65 3.19 -0.10 -13.91
C ARG A 65 2.18 0.84 -14.59
N SER A 66 1.32 1.51 -13.84
CA SER A 66 0.28 2.40 -14.39
C SER A 66 0.86 3.63 -15.08
N PHE A 67 2.04 4.11 -14.66
CA PHE A 67 2.71 5.27 -15.25
C PHE A 67 3.81 4.91 -16.27
N ALA A 68 3.94 3.63 -16.65
CA ALA A 68 4.93 3.18 -17.63
C ALA A 68 4.77 3.85 -19.01
N ASP A 69 3.57 4.32 -19.34
CA ASP A 69 3.25 5.03 -20.58
C ASP A 69 3.50 6.55 -20.52
N LEU A 70 3.93 7.09 -19.36
CA LEU A 70 4.21 8.51 -19.15
C LEU A 70 5.66 8.72 -18.66
N PRO A 71 6.66 8.49 -19.53
CA PRO A 71 8.07 8.57 -19.17
C PRO A 71 8.45 9.99 -18.69
N GLY A 72 9.37 10.06 -17.73
CA GLY A 72 9.79 11.30 -17.07
C GLY A 72 9.02 11.61 -15.78
N THR A 73 7.98 10.85 -15.46
CA THR A 73 7.31 10.90 -14.15
C THR A 73 8.23 10.31 -13.09
N THR A 74 8.43 11.01 -11.98
CA THR A 74 9.21 10.51 -10.83
C THR A 74 8.25 10.05 -9.74
N LEU A 75 8.32 8.79 -9.35
CA LEU A 75 7.51 8.24 -8.25
C LEU A 75 8.37 8.16 -6.98
N ILE A 76 7.91 8.80 -5.91
CA ILE A 76 8.59 8.84 -4.62
C ILE A 76 7.73 8.07 -3.61
N SER A 77 8.27 7.02 -3.02
CA SER A 77 7.57 6.23 -2.00
C SER A 77 7.74 6.85 -0.62
N HIS A 78 6.65 7.13 0.10
CA HIS A 78 6.71 7.68 1.45
C HIS A 78 5.58 7.14 2.34
N ALA A 79 5.86 6.09 3.09
CA ALA A 79 4.97 5.66 4.17
C ALA A 79 5.00 6.70 5.30
N PRO A 80 3.86 7.05 5.92
CA PRO A 80 3.81 8.05 7.00
C PRO A 80 4.67 7.70 8.22
N LEU A 81 4.94 6.41 8.45
CA LEU A 81 5.75 5.92 9.55
C LEU A 81 6.29 4.51 9.27
N VAL A 82 7.31 4.12 10.04
CA VAL A 82 7.74 2.71 10.18
C VAL A 82 7.14 2.17 11.48
N PRO A 83 6.23 1.17 11.45
CA PRO A 83 5.52 0.75 12.64
C PRO A 83 6.46 0.15 13.70
N TRP A 84 6.30 0.58 14.95
CA TRP A 84 6.91 -0.08 16.10
C TRP A 84 6.06 -1.30 16.51
N ILE A 85 6.71 -2.44 16.70
CA ILE A 85 6.05 -3.71 17.03
C ILE A 85 6.37 -4.07 18.47
N GLY A 86 5.38 -3.90 19.36
CA GLY A 86 5.47 -4.24 20.77
C GLY A 86 5.11 -5.70 21.09
N PRO A 87 5.00 -6.07 22.38
CA PRO A 87 4.57 -7.40 22.82
C PRO A 87 3.12 -7.74 22.48
N ASP A 88 2.21 -6.78 22.49
CA ASP A 88 0.77 -6.96 22.31
C ASP A 88 0.14 -6.01 21.27
N ARG A 89 0.77 -4.85 21.02
CA ARG A 89 0.29 -3.82 20.09
C ARG A 89 1.28 -3.46 18.97
N VAL A 90 0.78 -2.77 17.96
CA VAL A 90 1.56 -2.04 16.94
C VAL A 90 1.18 -0.56 17.00
N SER A 91 2.18 0.32 17.03
CA SER A 91 2.01 1.77 17.23
C SER A 91 3.06 2.56 16.44
N ALA A 92 2.98 3.89 16.46
CA ALA A 92 3.97 4.77 15.82
C ALA A 92 5.32 4.80 16.59
N GLY A 93 5.29 4.44 17.87
CA GLY A 93 6.43 4.37 18.78
C GLY A 93 6.07 3.62 20.06
N PRO A 94 7.04 3.31 20.93
CA PRO A 94 6.80 2.50 22.15
C PRO A 94 5.77 3.13 23.09
N ASP A 95 5.77 4.45 23.19
CA ASP A 95 4.89 5.23 24.08
C ASP A 95 3.66 5.81 23.36
N GLU A 96 3.44 5.44 22.09
CA GLU A 96 2.34 5.93 21.27
C GLU A 96 1.10 5.02 21.36
N PRO A 97 -0.11 5.55 21.09
CA PRO A 97 -1.33 4.77 21.04
C PRO A 97 -1.27 3.60 20.05
N GLU A 98 -2.03 2.55 20.34
CA GLU A 98 -2.17 1.42 19.43
C GLU A 98 -2.82 1.88 18.11
N ILE A 99 -2.14 1.60 17.00
CA ILE A 99 -2.67 1.80 15.65
C ILE A 99 -3.38 0.52 15.19
N ARG A 100 -2.80 -0.66 15.50
CA ARG A 100 -3.40 -1.97 15.22
C ARG A 100 -2.92 -3.05 16.19
N SER A 101 -3.74 -4.08 16.35
CA SER A 101 -3.33 -5.29 17.06
C SER A 101 -2.23 -6.04 16.30
N ARG A 102 -1.34 -6.72 17.02
CA ARG A 102 -0.28 -7.53 16.40
C ARG A 102 -0.80 -8.59 15.45
N ALA A 103 -1.92 -9.23 15.79
CA ALA A 103 -2.53 -10.26 14.95
C ALA A 103 -3.01 -9.68 13.61
N ARG A 104 -3.68 -8.53 13.63
CA ARG A 104 -4.15 -7.85 12.42
C ARG A 104 -2.98 -7.36 11.58
N PHE A 105 -1.97 -6.74 12.21
CA PHE A 105 -0.77 -6.29 11.52
C PHE A 105 -0.01 -7.45 10.84
N ARG A 106 0.18 -8.57 11.56
CA ARG A 106 0.82 -9.78 11.01
C ARG A 106 0.05 -10.29 9.79
N SER A 107 -1.26 -10.45 9.89
CA SER A 107 -2.07 -10.92 8.76
C SER A 107 -1.93 -10.03 7.53
N LEU A 108 -1.93 -8.71 7.72
CA LEU A 108 -1.78 -7.76 6.62
C LEU A 108 -0.39 -7.82 5.98
N VAL A 109 0.69 -7.77 6.77
CA VAL A 109 2.05 -7.86 6.21
C VAL A 109 2.27 -9.19 5.47
N LEU A 110 1.80 -10.31 6.02
CA LEU A 110 1.91 -11.61 5.33
C LEU A 110 1.07 -11.65 4.04
N GLY A 111 -0.14 -11.08 4.06
CA GLY A 111 -0.96 -10.93 2.86
C GLY A 111 -0.28 -10.09 1.78
N GLU A 112 0.41 -9.02 2.17
CA GLU A 112 1.10 -8.13 1.24
C GLU A 112 2.33 -8.80 0.60
N ILE A 113 3.16 -9.50 1.38
CA ILE A 113 4.27 -10.29 0.81
C ILE A 113 3.76 -11.39 -0.13
N HIS A 114 2.66 -12.06 0.23
CA HIS A 114 2.02 -13.03 -0.66
C HIS A 114 1.58 -12.38 -1.97
N ARG A 115 0.89 -11.24 -1.92
CA ARG A 115 0.43 -10.51 -3.12
C ARG A 115 1.59 -10.07 -4.02
N LEU A 116 2.72 -9.66 -3.46
CA LEU A 116 3.92 -9.30 -4.22
C LEU A 116 4.57 -10.47 -4.99
N SER A 117 4.13 -11.70 -4.76
CA SER A 117 4.69 -12.87 -5.44
C SER A 117 4.40 -12.86 -6.95
N PRO A 118 5.32 -13.36 -7.80
CA PRO A 118 5.16 -13.30 -9.26
C PRO A 118 3.91 -14.02 -9.80
N ASP A 119 3.46 -15.07 -9.11
CA ASP A 119 2.31 -15.91 -9.41
C ASP A 119 1.00 -15.43 -8.76
N VAL A 120 1.05 -14.36 -7.94
CA VAL A 120 -0.13 -13.76 -7.30
C VAL A 120 -0.51 -12.46 -8.00
N TYR A 121 0.08 -11.31 -7.68
CA TYR A 121 -0.20 -10.07 -8.42
C TYR A 121 0.81 -9.78 -9.53
N GLY A 122 1.96 -10.47 -9.52
CA GLY A 122 2.98 -10.28 -10.55
C GLY A 122 2.62 -10.84 -11.93
N PRO A 123 3.58 -10.84 -12.86
CA PRO A 123 3.34 -11.14 -14.28
C PRO A 123 2.81 -12.54 -14.60
N ARG A 124 3.04 -13.53 -13.72
CA ARG A 124 2.55 -14.91 -13.89
C ARG A 124 1.19 -15.15 -13.23
N GLY A 125 0.71 -14.18 -12.45
CA GLY A 125 -0.57 -14.22 -11.75
C GLY A 125 -1.56 -13.25 -12.38
N ARG A 126 -2.06 -12.32 -11.56
CA ARG A 126 -3.05 -11.30 -11.95
C ARG A 126 -2.48 -10.19 -12.83
N ASN A 127 -1.15 -10.07 -12.94
CA ASN A 127 -0.48 -9.07 -13.76
C ASN A 127 -0.93 -7.63 -13.41
N PHE A 128 -1.09 -7.36 -12.11
CA PHE A 128 -1.43 -6.04 -11.57
C PHE A 128 -0.18 -5.20 -11.26
N ILE A 129 0.94 -5.86 -11.04
CA ILE A 129 2.25 -5.26 -10.81
C ILE A 129 3.28 -5.99 -11.67
N ASP A 130 4.38 -5.30 -11.97
CA ASP A 130 5.54 -5.97 -12.56
C ASP A 130 6.27 -6.82 -11.52
N GLN A 131 7.31 -7.53 -11.92
CA GLN A 131 8.06 -8.36 -10.99
C GLN A 131 8.70 -7.48 -9.90
N VAL A 132 8.45 -7.83 -8.63
CA VAL A 132 9.06 -7.20 -7.47
C VAL A 132 10.09 -8.15 -6.87
N ASP A 133 11.35 -7.71 -6.82
CA ASP A 133 12.40 -8.45 -6.13
C ASP A 133 12.27 -8.26 -4.61
N ILE A 134 11.95 -9.34 -3.91
CA ILE A 134 11.83 -9.36 -2.44
C ILE A 134 13.15 -9.87 -1.86
N PRO A 135 13.81 -9.14 -0.94
CA PRO A 135 15.07 -9.59 -0.34
C PRO A 135 14.94 -10.97 0.31
N ALA A 136 15.99 -11.80 0.16
CA ALA A 136 15.98 -13.18 0.66
C ALA A 136 15.72 -13.27 2.18
N GLU A 137 16.23 -12.32 2.96
CA GLU A 137 15.98 -12.23 4.39
C GLU A 137 14.51 -11.96 4.74
N VAL A 138 13.83 -11.15 3.92
CA VAL A 138 12.40 -10.84 4.07
C VAL A 138 11.56 -12.07 3.73
N LEU A 139 11.89 -12.78 2.64
CA LEU A 139 11.24 -14.05 2.29
C LEU A 139 11.46 -15.12 3.36
N ALA A 140 12.66 -15.21 3.92
CA ALA A 140 12.94 -16.13 5.02
C ALA A 140 12.12 -15.81 6.27
N ALA A 141 11.99 -14.52 6.62
CA ALA A 141 11.13 -14.07 7.72
C ALA A 141 9.65 -14.37 7.46
N TYR A 142 9.16 -14.10 6.25
CA TYR A 142 7.82 -14.44 5.80
C TYR A 142 7.52 -15.94 5.99
N ASN A 143 8.39 -16.82 5.48
CA ASN A 143 8.21 -18.27 5.58
C ASN A 143 8.18 -18.77 7.03
N ARG A 144 9.04 -18.23 7.91
CA ARG A 144 8.99 -18.56 9.35
C ARG A 144 7.67 -18.15 10.00
N LEU A 145 7.18 -16.95 9.67
CA LEU A 145 5.92 -16.44 10.22
C LEU A 145 4.71 -17.20 9.70
N VAL A 146 4.69 -17.57 8.41
CA VAL A 146 3.64 -18.41 7.83
C VAL A 146 3.58 -19.78 8.50
N ALA A 147 4.74 -20.41 8.73
CA ALA A 147 4.80 -21.71 9.42
C ALA A 147 4.33 -21.61 10.87
N ALA A 148 4.66 -20.53 11.58
CA ALA A 148 4.26 -20.32 12.96
C ALA A 148 2.79 -19.87 13.13
N TYR A 149 2.24 -19.18 12.13
CA TYR A 149 0.92 -18.53 12.18
C TYR A 149 0.10 -18.77 10.88
N PRO A 150 -0.20 -20.03 10.53
CA PRO A 150 -0.85 -20.38 9.26
C PRO A 150 -2.28 -19.81 9.14
N GLU A 151 -2.94 -19.49 10.25
CA GLU A 151 -4.24 -18.83 10.26
C GLU A 151 -4.18 -17.38 9.75
N SER A 152 -3.01 -16.74 9.84
CA SER A 152 -2.82 -15.34 9.46
C SER A 152 -2.84 -15.10 7.95
N LEU A 153 -2.76 -16.17 7.14
CA LEU A 153 -2.92 -16.11 5.69
C LEU A 153 -4.38 -16.23 5.21
N ARG A 154 -5.32 -16.61 6.09
CA ARG A 154 -6.69 -17.01 5.68
C ARG A 154 -7.68 -15.87 5.48
N HIS A 155 -7.23 -14.63 5.39
CA HIS A 155 -8.11 -13.47 5.25
C HIS A 155 -7.72 -12.61 4.06
N PRO A 156 -8.48 -12.67 2.94
CA PRO A 156 -8.45 -11.62 1.93
C PRO A 156 -8.97 -10.29 2.50
#